data_AF-A0A972SKX6-F1
#
_entry.id   AF-A0A972SKX6-F1
#
_cell.length_a   1.000
_cell.length_b   1.000
_cell.length_c   1.000
_cell.angle_alpha   90.00
_cell.angle_beta   90.00
_cell.angle_gamma   90.00
#
_symmetry.space_group_name_H-M   'P 1'
#
loop_
_entity.id
_entity.type
_entity.pdbx_description
1 polymer ?
#
loop_
_entity_poly.entity_id
_entity_poly.type
_entity_poly.pdbx_seq_one_letter_code
_entity_poly.pdbx_strand_id
1 'polypeptide(L)'
;MLFDFRKDAALASLVIEQHIFFSAPYSLLWARAHNNEKGRVENGVGYVKKNLLNGLELAGFSAINPAARLWLDTIANVRIHGETHQRPVDLFSVEQAHLKPLNPLPYDVARIVTQRASSQFRVALDTNHYSVPAQYASTRVTLKAYPERVCIYHDNLLIARHVRSYDRHQDIEDPEHPKVLLAQRRHAREQRLMLRFLSLGPHAQAYYEGLEQRRTNARQHVRKIVALSEIYGIEAVGRAMQDGLAFHAFSCEYIANILEMKARDLPEPGALHLIRHQDLLDIELAQPDLSRYGPEQSHDKS
;
A
#
# COMPACT_ATOMS: atom_id res chain seq x y z
N MET A 1 -11.48 14.76 25.47
CA MET A 1 -11.34 14.89 24.01
C MET A 1 -12.50 15.75 23.54
N LEU A 2 -12.33 17.07 23.64
CA LEU A 2 -13.40 18.07 23.45
C LEU A 2 -13.54 18.33 21.95
N PHE A 3 -14.55 17.71 21.33
CA PHE A 3 -15.00 18.07 19.99
C PHE A 3 -15.61 19.47 20.05
N ASP A 4 -15.04 20.39 19.27
CA ASP A 4 -15.43 21.79 19.18
C ASP A 4 -16.74 21.91 18.38
N PHE A 5 -17.86 21.67 19.07
CA PHE A 5 -19.25 21.66 18.60
C PHE A 5 -19.66 22.88 17.74
N ARG A 6 -18.93 24.00 17.79
CA ARG A 6 -19.23 25.21 17.01
C ARG A 6 -18.85 25.09 15.54
N LYS A 7 -17.83 24.30 15.19
CA LYS A 7 -17.43 24.07 13.79
C LYS A 7 -18.26 22.99 13.13
N ASP A 8 -18.71 22.01 13.90
CA ASP A 8 -19.50 20.88 13.41
C ASP A 8 -20.98 21.26 13.18
N ALA A 9 -21.50 22.22 13.94
CA ALA A 9 -22.80 22.84 13.67
C ALA A 9 -22.82 23.65 12.36
N ALA A 10 -21.68 24.21 11.93
CA ALA A 10 -21.55 24.89 10.64
C ALA A 10 -21.53 23.89 9.47
N LEU A 11 -20.91 22.73 9.65
CA LEU A 11 -20.94 21.63 8.67
C LEU A 11 -22.31 20.97 8.60
N ALA A 12 -23.00 20.78 9.72
CA ALA A 12 -24.40 20.33 9.73
C ALA A 12 -25.34 21.38 9.12
N SER A 13 -25.12 22.68 9.36
CA SER A 13 -25.84 23.78 8.71
C SER A 13 -25.58 23.80 7.21
N LEU A 14 -24.35 23.54 6.76
CA LEU A 14 -23.97 23.49 5.34
C LEU A 14 -24.52 22.24 4.65
N VAL A 15 -24.57 21.10 5.36
CA VAL A 15 -25.15 19.85 4.84
C VAL A 15 -26.66 19.95 4.77
N ILE A 16 -27.32 20.54 5.76
CA ILE A 16 -28.76 20.82 5.75
C ILE A 16 -29.09 21.89 4.71
N GLU A 17 -28.29 22.95 4.57
CA GLU A 17 -28.41 23.92 3.47
C GLU A 17 -28.25 23.21 2.13
N GLN A 18 -27.22 22.39 1.92
CA GLN A 18 -27.03 21.65 0.67
C GLN A 18 -28.14 20.63 0.39
N HIS A 19 -28.67 19.92 1.39
CA HIS A 19 -29.74 18.93 1.19
C HIS A 19 -31.11 19.59 0.98
N ILE A 20 -31.41 20.70 1.68
CA ILE A 20 -32.65 21.46 1.48
C ILE A 20 -32.61 22.21 0.13
N PHE A 21 -31.46 22.75 -0.27
CA PHE A 21 -31.30 23.43 -1.57
C PHE A 21 -31.34 22.48 -2.77
N PHE A 22 -30.96 21.21 -2.59
CA PHE A 22 -30.96 20.21 -3.67
C PHE A 22 -32.28 19.42 -3.78
N SER A 23 -33.10 19.39 -2.73
CA SER A 23 -34.41 18.73 -2.75
C SER A 23 -35.56 19.62 -3.26
N ALA A 24 -35.33 20.93 -3.44
CA ALA A 24 -36.33 21.86 -3.98
C ALA A 24 -36.08 22.10 -5.48
N PRO A 25 -37.10 22.01 -6.36
CA PRO A 25 -36.98 22.23 -7.81
C PRO A 25 -36.92 23.72 -8.17
N TYR A 26 -36.24 24.54 -7.36
CA TYR A 26 -36.08 25.98 -7.54
C TYR A 26 -34.66 26.31 -8.06
N SER A 27 -34.22 25.69 -9.15
CA SER A 27 -32.89 25.92 -9.73
C SER A 27 -32.87 26.88 -10.94
N LEU A 28 -33.87 27.77 -11.09
CA LEU A 28 -33.92 28.74 -12.21
C LEU A 28 -34.27 30.19 -11.84
N LEU A 29 -33.98 30.65 -10.62
CA LEU A 29 -34.18 32.06 -10.24
C LEU A 29 -33.01 32.67 -9.46
N TRP A 30 -31.76 32.30 -9.74
CA TRP A 30 -30.59 32.91 -9.07
C TRP A 30 -29.96 34.10 -9.83
N ALA A 31 -30.69 34.75 -10.74
CA ALA A 31 -30.22 35.94 -11.47
C ALA A 31 -31.07 37.20 -11.29
N ARG A 32 -31.90 37.29 -10.25
CA ARG A 32 -32.54 38.56 -9.86
C ARG A 32 -32.22 38.87 -8.40
N ALA A 33 -31.35 39.86 -8.20
CA ALA A 33 -31.07 40.45 -6.92
C ALA A 33 -32.36 41.07 -6.32
N HIS A 34 -33.06 40.31 -5.48
CA HIS A 34 -34.00 40.87 -4.52
C HIS A 34 -33.42 40.72 -3.12
N ASN A 35 -32.96 41.86 -2.59
CA ASN A 35 -32.32 42.02 -1.29
C ASN A 35 -33.27 41.81 -0.09
N ASN A 36 -34.42 41.15 -0.30
CA ASN A 36 -35.52 41.05 0.66
C ASN A 36 -35.81 39.61 1.13
N GLU A 37 -35.18 38.59 0.52
CA GLU A 37 -35.40 37.18 0.90
C GLU A 37 -34.47 36.69 2.00
N LYS A 38 -33.39 37.42 2.29
CA LYS A 38 -32.38 37.03 3.29
C LYS A 38 -32.98 36.84 4.68
N GLY A 39 -33.90 37.71 5.11
CA GLY A 39 -34.58 37.59 6.42
C GLY A 39 -35.55 36.40 6.54
N ARG A 40 -36.17 35.95 5.43
CA ARG A 40 -37.05 34.77 5.42
C ARG A 40 -36.23 33.47 5.52
N VAL A 41 -35.10 33.41 4.83
CA VAL A 41 -34.18 32.27 4.87
C VAL A 41 -33.54 32.15 6.27
N GLU A 42 -33.15 33.27 6.89
CA GLU A 42 -32.57 33.28 8.25
C GLU A 42 -33.56 32.80 9.32
N ASN A 43 -34.83 33.20 9.24
CA ASN A 43 -35.88 32.70 10.14
C ASN A 43 -36.19 31.21 9.91
N GLY A 44 -36.14 30.73 8.66
CA GLY A 44 -36.28 29.31 8.33
C GLY A 44 -35.15 28.44 8.91
N VAL A 45 -33.91 28.88 8.78
CA VAL A 45 -32.73 28.20 9.38
C VAL A 45 -32.81 28.24 10.91
N GLY A 46 -33.25 29.36 11.49
CA GLY A 46 -33.51 29.48 12.92
C GLY A 46 -34.57 28.49 13.41
N TYR A 47 -35.62 28.25 12.63
CA TYR A 47 -36.67 27.28 12.95
C TYR A 47 -36.14 25.83 12.93
N VAL A 48 -35.35 25.45 11.93
CA VAL A 48 -34.72 24.12 11.87
C VAL A 48 -33.79 23.92 13.07
N LYS A 49 -32.95 24.91 13.40
CA LYS A 49 -32.04 24.84 14.55
C LYS A 49 -32.77 24.74 15.89
N LYS A 50 -33.87 25.47 16.07
CA LYS A 50 -34.62 25.50 17.34
C LYS A 50 -35.60 24.34 17.52
N ASN A 51 -36.10 23.74 16.43
CA ASN A 51 -37.17 22.75 16.49
C ASN A 51 -36.67 21.34 16.15
N LEU A 52 -35.81 21.19 15.14
CA LEU A 52 -35.21 19.89 14.80
C LEU A 52 -34.03 19.58 15.71
N LEU A 53 -33.05 20.48 15.82
CA LEU A 53 -31.77 20.18 16.50
C LEU A 53 -31.81 20.34 18.02
N ASN A 54 -32.85 21.00 18.56
CA ASN A 54 -32.96 21.25 19.99
C ASN A 54 -33.60 20.02 20.68
N GLY A 55 -32.79 19.22 21.38
CA GLY A 55 -33.25 18.02 22.11
C GLY A 55 -32.97 16.68 21.43
N LEU A 56 -32.32 16.66 20.26
CA LEU A 56 -31.86 15.42 19.62
C LEU A 56 -30.45 15.06 20.10
N GLU A 57 -30.33 14.01 20.92
CA GLU A 57 -29.05 13.33 21.15
C GLU A 57 -28.78 12.35 19.99
N LEU A 58 -27.99 12.80 19.02
CA LEU A 58 -27.66 12.01 17.84
C LEU A 58 -26.41 11.19 18.11
N ALA A 59 -26.52 9.86 18.01
CA ALA A 59 -25.40 8.93 18.18
C ALA A 59 -24.33 9.04 17.06
N GLY A 60 -24.61 9.74 15.96
CA GLY A 60 -23.66 9.97 14.86
C GLY A 60 -24.25 10.69 13.65
N PHE A 61 -23.39 11.11 12.71
CA PHE A 61 -23.77 11.88 11.52
C PHE A 61 -24.74 11.13 10.59
N SER A 62 -24.66 9.80 10.55
CA SER A 62 -25.56 8.95 9.76
C SER A 62 -27.03 8.99 10.25
N ALA A 63 -27.26 9.32 11.52
CA ALA A 63 -28.60 9.40 12.11
C ALA A 63 -29.33 10.72 11.81
N ILE A 64 -28.62 11.75 11.34
CA ILE A 64 -29.20 13.08 11.06
C ILE A 64 -30.17 13.01 9.88
N ASN A 65 -29.78 12.36 8.79
CA ASN A 65 -30.60 12.28 7.57
C ASN A 65 -31.96 11.60 7.80
N PRO A 66 -32.06 10.42 8.45
CA PRO A 66 -33.36 9.81 8.74
C PRO A 66 -34.18 10.63 9.74
N ALA A 67 -33.56 11.23 10.76
CA ALA A 67 -34.26 12.10 11.71
C ALA A 67 -34.83 13.35 11.03
N ALA A 68 -34.08 13.97 10.12
CA ALA A 68 -34.52 15.12 9.36
C ALA A 68 -35.71 14.78 8.45
N ARG A 69 -35.70 13.62 7.78
CA ARG A 69 -36.83 13.15 6.97
C ARG A 69 -38.09 12.95 7.81
N LEU A 70 -37.97 12.27 8.95
CA LEU A 70 -39.09 12.06 9.86
C LEU A 70 -39.68 13.40 10.34
N TRP A 71 -38.84 14.37 10.70
CA TRP A 71 -39.30 15.70 11.12
C TRP A 71 -39.95 16.49 10.00
N LEU A 72 -39.45 16.39 8.76
CA LEU A 72 -40.09 17.01 7.60
C LEU A 72 -41.50 16.46 7.41
N ASP A 73 -41.65 15.13 7.46
CA ASP A 73 -42.92 14.45 7.21
C ASP A 73 -43.93 14.63 8.34
N THR A 74 -43.48 14.75 9.60
CA THR A 74 -44.37 14.81 10.77
C THR A 74 -44.66 16.22 11.26
N ILE A 75 -43.71 17.15 11.13
CA ILE A 75 -43.78 18.48 11.75
C ILE A 75 -43.73 19.58 10.70
N ALA A 76 -42.72 19.60 9.84
CA ALA A 76 -42.48 20.77 8.97
C ALA A 76 -43.49 20.88 7.82
N ASN A 77 -43.88 19.76 7.21
CA ASN A 77 -44.78 19.73 6.04
C ASN A 77 -46.27 19.70 6.43
N VAL A 78 -46.59 19.25 7.64
CA VAL A 78 -47.98 19.09 8.15
C VAL A 78 -48.44 20.31 8.95
N ARG A 79 -47.54 21.18 9.41
CA ARG A 79 -47.91 22.39 10.15
C ARG A 79 -48.74 23.34 9.30
N ILE A 80 -49.66 24.05 9.95
CA ILE A 80 -50.34 25.19 9.35
C ILE A 80 -49.34 26.35 9.32
N HIS A 81 -48.99 26.82 8.13
CA HIS A 81 -48.01 27.89 8.00
C HIS A 81 -48.64 29.24 8.40
N GLY A 82 -47.89 30.07 9.13
CA GLY A 82 -48.43 31.30 9.71
C GLY A 82 -48.79 32.39 8.68
N GLU A 83 -48.20 32.34 7.48
CA GLU A 83 -48.43 33.33 6.42
C GLU A 83 -49.51 32.87 5.43
N THR A 84 -49.51 31.59 5.04
CA THR A 84 -50.47 31.03 4.07
C THR A 84 -51.68 30.37 4.73
N HIS A 85 -51.68 30.19 6.05
CA HIS A 85 -52.71 29.50 6.83
C HIS A 85 -53.09 28.10 6.31
N GLN A 86 -52.22 27.50 5.52
CA GLN A 86 -52.41 26.21 4.88
C GLN A 86 -51.21 25.32 5.17
N ARG A 87 -51.39 24.00 5.00
CA ARG A 87 -50.31 23.03 5.20
C ARG A 87 -49.43 23.02 3.94
N PRO A 88 -48.10 23.14 4.08
CA PRO A 88 -47.17 23.12 2.96
C PRO A 88 -47.34 21.90 2.04
N VAL A 89 -47.69 20.73 2.58
CA VAL A 89 -47.92 19.51 1.77
C VAL A 89 -49.08 19.65 0.79
N ASP A 90 -50.17 20.31 1.19
CA ASP A 90 -51.35 20.48 0.34
C ASP A 90 -51.04 21.49 -0.79
N LEU A 91 -50.37 22.59 -0.45
CA LEU A 91 -49.93 23.60 -1.42
C LEU A 91 -48.93 23.04 -2.42
N PHE A 92 -47.96 22.23 -1.96
CA PHE A 92 -46.97 21.62 -2.84
C PHE A 92 -47.62 20.72 -3.90
N SER A 93 -48.68 19.99 -3.56
CA SER A 93 -49.41 19.14 -4.51
C SER A 93 -50.05 19.93 -5.66
N VAL A 94 -50.52 21.15 -5.38
CA VAL A 94 -51.10 22.06 -6.38
C VAL A 94 -50.00 22.69 -7.24
N GLU A 95 -48.90 23.13 -6.62
CA GLU A 95 -47.76 23.71 -7.33
C GLU A 95 -47.03 22.69 -8.21
N GLN A 96 -47.05 21.39 -7.84
CA GLN A 96 -46.31 20.34 -8.54
C GLN A 96 -46.65 20.26 -10.04
N ALA A 97 -47.91 20.51 -10.41
CA ALA A 97 -48.34 20.54 -11.81
C ALA A 97 -47.72 21.68 -12.64
N HIS A 98 -47.21 22.72 -11.98
CA HIS A 98 -46.58 23.88 -12.59
C HIS A 98 -45.04 23.81 -12.59
N LEU A 99 -44.45 22.76 -12.00
CA LEU A 99 -43.01 22.58 -11.92
C LEU A 99 -42.46 21.92 -13.19
N LYS A 100 -41.22 22.28 -13.56
CA LYS A 100 -40.50 21.61 -14.66
C LYS A 100 -39.97 20.26 -14.19
N PRO A 101 -39.90 19.26 -15.08
CA PRO A 101 -39.29 17.97 -14.75
C PRO A 101 -37.82 18.16 -14.38
N LEU A 102 -37.35 17.35 -13.43
CA LEU A 102 -35.96 17.33 -13.02
C LEU A 102 -35.07 16.93 -14.20
N ASN A 103 -33.93 17.60 -14.37
CA ASN A 103 -32.97 17.24 -15.41
C ASN A 103 -32.50 15.78 -15.19
N PRO A 104 -32.61 14.88 -16.18
CA PRO A 104 -32.18 13.49 -16.04
C PRO A 104 -30.66 13.34 -15.86
N LEU A 105 -29.88 14.36 -16.25
CA LEU A 105 -28.45 14.39 -16.01
C LEU A 105 -28.16 15.05 -14.65
N PRO A 106 -27.71 14.28 -13.65
CA PRO A 106 -27.36 14.85 -12.35
C PRO A 106 -26.17 15.80 -12.50
N TYR A 107 -26.22 16.93 -11.80
CA TYR A 107 -25.11 17.87 -11.75
C TYR A 107 -23.90 17.21 -11.08
N ASP A 108 -22.71 17.36 -11.67
CA ASP A 108 -21.46 16.84 -11.09
C ASP A 108 -21.08 17.69 -9.89
N VAL A 109 -21.46 17.24 -8.69
CA VAL A 109 -21.13 17.91 -7.41
C VAL A 109 -19.66 17.71 -7.00
N ALA A 110 -18.83 17.12 -7.85
CA ALA A 110 -17.42 16.91 -7.54
C ALA A 110 -16.66 18.22 -7.42
N ARG A 111 -15.89 18.35 -6.33
CA ARG A 111 -14.82 19.33 -6.25
C ARG A 111 -13.65 18.84 -7.09
N ILE A 112 -13.33 19.58 -8.15
CA ILE A 112 -12.20 19.27 -9.03
C ILE A 112 -10.94 19.94 -8.48
N VAL A 113 -9.90 19.16 -8.23
CA VAL A 113 -8.60 19.64 -7.74
C VAL A 113 -7.51 19.04 -8.60
N THR A 114 -6.57 19.84 -9.07
CA THR A 114 -5.37 19.33 -9.74
C THR A 114 -4.23 19.29 -8.76
N GLN A 115 -3.56 18.14 -8.65
CA GLN A 115 -2.48 17.91 -7.70
C GLN A 115 -1.37 17.07 -8.34
N ARG A 116 -0.16 17.16 -7.79
CA ARG A 116 0.97 16.35 -8.26
C ARG A 116 1.13 15.15 -7.34
N ALA A 117 1.19 13.94 -7.91
CA ALA A 117 1.53 12.75 -7.16
C ALA A 117 2.97 12.85 -6.63
N SER A 118 3.20 12.43 -5.40
CA SER A 118 4.53 12.36 -4.81
C SER A 118 5.38 11.26 -5.47
N SER A 119 6.67 11.22 -5.16
CA SER A 119 7.57 10.12 -5.56
C SER A 119 7.15 8.77 -4.96
N GLN A 120 6.40 8.80 -3.86
CA GLN A 120 5.79 7.65 -3.20
C GLN A 120 4.37 7.36 -3.71
N PHE A 121 4.00 7.83 -4.90
CA PHE A 121 2.69 7.56 -5.52
C PHE A 121 1.51 7.89 -4.59
N ARG A 122 1.62 9.01 -3.84
CA ARG A 122 0.57 9.55 -2.96
C ARG A 122 0.11 10.91 -3.46
N VAL A 123 -1.16 11.21 -3.25
CA VAL A 123 -1.77 12.50 -3.56
C VAL A 123 -2.51 13.02 -2.34
N ALA A 124 -2.22 14.26 -1.96
CA ALA A 124 -2.84 14.88 -0.80
C ALA A 124 -4.16 15.58 -1.16
N LEU A 125 -5.21 15.30 -0.39
CA LEU A 125 -6.52 15.94 -0.45
C LEU A 125 -7.05 16.15 0.99
N ASP A 126 -7.37 17.40 1.33
CA ASP A 126 -7.95 17.79 2.63
C ASP A 126 -7.17 17.22 3.86
N THR A 127 -5.83 17.13 3.78
CA THR A 127 -4.90 16.56 4.81
C THR A 127 -4.73 15.03 4.76
N ASN A 128 -5.50 14.33 3.95
CA ASN A 128 -5.37 12.88 3.75
C ASN A 128 -4.56 12.56 2.50
N HIS A 129 -3.89 11.40 2.51
CA HIS A 129 -3.11 10.91 1.39
C HIS A 129 -3.84 9.74 0.74
N TYR A 130 -3.95 9.80 -0.59
CA TYR A 130 -4.55 8.76 -1.40
C TYR A 130 -3.50 8.17 -2.32
N SER A 131 -3.43 6.84 -2.36
CA SER A 131 -2.51 6.13 -3.23
C SER A 131 -2.90 6.24 -4.71
N VAL A 132 -1.91 6.14 -5.60
CA VAL A 132 -2.06 6.16 -7.06
C VAL A 132 -1.23 5.02 -7.65
N PRO A 133 -1.58 4.43 -8.80
CA PRO A 133 -0.73 3.42 -9.44
C PRO A 133 0.70 3.93 -9.65
N ALA A 134 1.70 3.10 -9.35
CA ALA A 134 3.11 3.49 -9.33
C ALA A 134 3.62 4.09 -10.66
N GLN A 135 3.00 3.73 -11.79
CA GLN A 135 3.33 4.27 -13.11
C GLN A 135 3.08 5.78 -13.25
N TYR A 136 2.19 6.36 -12.43
CA TYR A 136 1.85 7.78 -12.43
C TYR A 136 2.54 8.54 -11.28
N ALA A 137 3.56 7.96 -10.65
CA ALA A 137 4.36 8.66 -9.65
C ALA A 137 4.97 9.95 -10.24
N SER A 138 5.07 11.01 -9.43
CA SER A 138 5.58 12.32 -9.87
C SER A 138 4.82 12.99 -11.03
N THR A 139 3.60 12.55 -11.34
CA THR A 139 2.80 13.08 -12.45
C THR A 139 1.66 13.97 -11.93
N ARG A 140 1.18 14.93 -12.74
CA ARG A 140 0.00 15.73 -12.38
C ARG A 140 -1.26 14.92 -12.64
N VAL A 141 -2.17 14.93 -11.68
CA VAL A 141 -3.44 14.20 -11.73
C VAL A 141 -4.58 15.12 -11.34
N THR A 142 -5.76 14.84 -11.87
CA THR A 142 -6.99 15.56 -11.56
C THR A 142 -7.84 14.71 -10.63
N LEU A 143 -8.13 15.23 -9.44
CA LEU A 143 -8.99 14.59 -8.47
C LEU A 143 -10.39 15.17 -8.60
N LYS A 144 -11.37 14.28 -8.71
CA LYS A 144 -12.78 14.59 -8.52
C LYS A 144 -13.20 14.07 -7.14
N ALA A 145 -13.31 14.99 -6.18
CA ALA A 145 -13.71 14.68 -4.82
C ALA A 145 -15.24 14.79 -4.69
N TYR A 146 -15.90 13.64 -4.60
CA TYR A 146 -17.33 13.51 -4.27
C TYR A 146 -17.52 13.43 -2.75
N PRO A 147 -18.75 13.51 -2.22
CA PRO A 147 -18.99 13.35 -0.79
C PRO A 147 -18.54 11.99 -0.22
N GLU A 148 -18.68 10.90 -0.99
CA GLU A 148 -18.39 9.54 -0.51
C GLU A 148 -17.12 8.93 -1.11
N ARG A 149 -16.63 9.49 -2.22
CA ARG A 149 -15.54 8.90 -2.99
C ARG A 149 -14.61 9.95 -3.58
N VAL A 150 -13.38 9.54 -3.84
CA VAL A 150 -12.39 10.34 -4.55
C VAL A 150 -12.00 9.57 -5.80
N CYS A 151 -12.21 10.18 -6.96
CA CYS A 151 -11.80 9.62 -8.25
C CYS A 151 -10.59 10.37 -8.76
N ILE A 152 -9.52 9.66 -9.12
CA ILE A 152 -8.27 10.24 -9.60
C ILE A 152 -8.17 9.97 -11.10
N TYR A 153 -7.89 11.01 -11.87
CA TYR A 153 -7.80 10.99 -13.33
C TYR A 153 -6.43 11.46 -13.81
N HIS A 154 -5.97 10.88 -14.91
CA HIS A 154 -4.83 11.33 -15.69
C HIS A 154 -5.25 11.39 -17.16
N ASP A 155 -5.12 12.54 -17.82
CA ASP A 155 -5.55 12.75 -19.22
C ASP A 155 -6.96 12.21 -19.53
N ASN A 156 -7.93 12.52 -18.66
CA ASN A 156 -9.32 12.03 -18.70
C ASN A 156 -9.53 10.52 -18.48
N LEU A 157 -8.46 9.74 -18.27
CA LEU A 157 -8.56 8.34 -17.88
C LEU A 157 -8.68 8.21 -16.36
N LEU A 158 -9.66 7.43 -15.88
CA LEU A 158 -9.77 7.10 -14.46
C LEU A 158 -8.66 6.12 -14.07
N ILE A 159 -7.77 6.53 -13.17
CA ILE A 159 -6.61 5.73 -12.76
C ILE A 159 -6.77 5.08 -11.38
N ALA A 160 -7.55 5.70 -10.48
CA ALA A 160 -7.81 5.17 -9.15
C ALA A 160 -9.14 5.69 -8.60
N ARG A 161 -9.76 4.89 -7.73
CA ARG A 161 -10.98 5.24 -7.01
C ARG A 161 -10.85 4.84 -5.55
N HIS A 162 -11.06 5.80 -4.67
CA HIS A 162 -10.95 5.63 -3.22
C HIS A 162 -12.25 6.02 -2.51
N VAL A 163 -12.47 5.48 -1.32
CA VAL A 163 -13.49 5.97 -0.39
C VAL A 163 -12.99 7.28 0.22
N ARG A 164 -13.84 8.31 0.27
CA ARG A 164 -13.44 9.59 0.87
C ARG A 164 -13.44 9.48 2.39
N SER A 165 -12.32 9.83 3.02
CA SER A 165 -12.25 10.02 4.48
C SER A 165 -12.31 11.51 4.83
N TYR A 166 -13.06 11.82 5.89
CA TYR A 166 -13.14 13.15 6.52
C TYR A 166 -12.27 13.26 7.77
N ASP A 167 -11.58 12.18 8.16
CA ASP A 167 -10.58 12.22 9.22
C ASP A 167 -9.35 13.02 8.76
N ARG A 168 -8.36 13.17 9.65
CA ARG A 168 -7.12 13.90 9.34
C ARG A 168 -5.92 12.96 9.33
N HIS A 169 -4.97 13.22 8.44
CA HIS A 169 -3.69 12.52 8.32
C HIS A 169 -3.81 11.02 8.06
N GLN A 170 -4.88 10.59 7.41
CA GLN A 170 -5.03 9.19 7.00
C GLN A 170 -4.25 8.93 5.71
N ASP A 171 -3.63 7.75 5.62
CA ASP A 171 -3.04 7.24 4.37
C ASP A 171 -3.90 6.08 3.86
N ILE A 172 -4.52 6.29 2.71
CA ILE A 172 -5.48 5.38 2.11
C ILE A 172 -4.80 4.69 0.92
N GLU A 173 -4.37 3.47 1.19
CA GLU A 173 -3.58 2.67 0.27
C GLU A 173 -4.41 1.56 -0.40
N ASP A 174 -4.27 1.43 -1.72
CA ASP A 174 -4.73 0.28 -2.48
C ASP A 174 -3.54 -0.69 -2.70
N PRO A 175 -3.65 -1.96 -2.28
CA PRO A 175 -2.63 -2.99 -2.47
C PRO A 175 -2.22 -3.25 -3.92
N GLU A 176 -3.04 -2.92 -4.92
CA GLU A 176 -2.73 -3.13 -6.34
C GLU A 176 -1.72 -2.10 -6.87
N HIS A 177 -1.74 -0.89 -6.34
CA HIS A 177 -0.92 0.23 -6.83
C HIS A 177 0.61 -0.01 -6.79
N PRO A 178 1.20 -0.65 -5.76
CA PRO A 178 2.63 -0.94 -5.73
C PRO A 178 3.06 -2.20 -6.51
N LYS A 179 2.14 -3.08 -6.93
CA LYS A 179 2.49 -4.41 -7.48
C LYS A 179 3.39 -4.34 -8.71
N VAL A 180 3.08 -3.44 -9.64
CA VAL A 180 3.84 -3.27 -10.89
C VAL A 180 5.28 -2.87 -10.59
N LEU A 181 5.47 -1.92 -9.66
CA LEU A 181 6.80 -1.46 -9.25
C LEU A 181 7.59 -2.57 -8.54
N LEU A 182 6.94 -3.35 -7.68
CA LEU A 182 7.59 -4.47 -6.98
C LEU A 182 8.04 -5.56 -7.97
N ALA A 183 7.21 -5.87 -8.97
CA ALA A 183 7.56 -6.82 -10.02
C ALA A 183 8.77 -6.33 -10.84
N GLN A 184 8.76 -5.07 -11.28
CA GLN A 184 9.89 -4.46 -12.00
C GLN A 184 11.18 -4.46 -11.18
N ARG A 185 11.12 -4.08 -9.90
CA ARG A 185 12.27 -4.11 -8.99
C ARG A 185 12.81 -5.52 -8.79
N ARG A 186 11.93 -6.52 -8.69
CA ARG A 186 12.32 -7.93 -8.59
C ARG A 186 13.08 -8.36 -9.85
N HIS A 187 12.54 -8.09 -11.03
CA HIS A 187 13.21 -8.43 -12.30
C HIS A 187 14.56 -7.74 -12.44
N ALA A 188 14.65 -6.44 -12.15
CA ALA A 188 15.91 -5.70 -12.21
C ALA A 188 16.96 -6.25 -11.22
N ARG A 189 16.55 -6.66 -10.01
CA ARG A 189 17.44 -7.30 -9.03
C ARG A 189 17.93 -8.66 -9.53
N GLU A 190 17.05 -9.47 -10.13
CA GLU A 190 17.40 -10.76 -10.71
C GLU A 190 18.37 -10.61 -11.89
N GLN A 191 18.15 -9.63 -12.77
CA GLN A 191 19.08 -9.33 -13.88
C GLN A 191 20.46 -8.89 -13.39
N ARG A 192 20.53 -7.98 -12.41
CA ARG A 192 21.82 -7.56 -11.82
C ARG A 192 22.57 -8.72 -11.19
N LEU A 193 21.85 -9.62 -10.51
CA LEU A 193 22.43 -10.80 -9.91
C LEU A 193 23.00 -11.75 -10.98
N MET A 194 22.28 -11.93 -12.08
CA MET A 194 22.77 -12.72 -13.21
C MET A 194 24.01 -12.10 -13.85
N LEU A 195 24.02 -10.79 -14.08
CA LEU A 195 25.20 -10.08 -14.61
C LEU A 195 26.42 -10.25 -13.70
N ARG A 196 26.23 -10.12 -12.37
CA ARG A 196 27.30 -10.38 -11.40
C ARG A 196 27.82 -11.81 -11.51
N PHE A 197 26.92 -12.78 -11.58
CA PHE A 197 27.31 -14.18 -11.71
C PHE A 197 28.09 -14.45 -13.00
N LEU A 198 27.63 -13.93 -14.14
CA LEU A 198 28.32 -14.06 -15.42
C LEU A 198 29.70 -13.38 -15.43
N SER A 199 29.86 -12.29 -14.66
CA SER A 199 31.16 -11.64 -14.48
C SER A 199 32.16 -12.40 -13.61
N LEU A 200 31.75 -13.51 -12.97
CA LEU A 200 32.66 -14.30 -12.13
C LEU A 200 33.71 -15.10 -12.92
N GLY A 201 33.49 -15.28 -14.23
CA GLY A 201 34.47 -15.91 -15.10
C GLY A 201 33.87 -16.41 -16.42
N PRO A 202 34.72 -16.78 -17.39
CA PRO A 202 34.28 -17.24 -18.72
C PRO A 202 33.45 -18.53 -18.66
N HIS A 203 33.65 -19.32 -17.62
CA HIS A 203 32.96 -20.59 -17.38
C HIS A 203 31.61 -20.44 -16.65
N ALA A 204 31.26 -19.23 -16.19
CA ALA A 204 30.04 -19.01 -15.43
C ALA A 204 28.77 -19.37 -16.23
N GLN A 205 28.71 -19.00 -17.51
CA GLN A 205 27.54 -19.31 -18.35
C GLN A 205 27.30 -20.82 -18.46
N ALA A 206 28.34 -21.59 -18.82
CA ALA A 206 28.23 -23.06 -18.91
C ALA A 206 27.85 -23.69 -17.56
N TYR A 207 28.35 -23.14 -16.45
CA TYR A 207 27.99 -23.60 -15.11
C TYR A 207 26.50 -23.33 -14.79
N TYR A 208 25.95 -22.19 -15.23
CA TYR A 208 24.54 -21.87 -15.08
C TYR A 208 23.63 -22.80 -15.90
N GLU A 209 24.00 -23.09 -17.15
CA GLU A 209 23.27 -24.03 -18.00
C GLU A 209 23.22 -25.43 -17.37
N GLY A 210 24.35 -25.90 -16.82
CA GLY A 210 24.40 -27.17 -16.07
C GLY A 210 23.58 -27.17 -14.78
N LEU A 211 23.50 -26.03 -14.08
CA LEU A 211 22.64 -25.83 -12.91
C LEU A 211 21.15 -25.91 -13.28
N GLU A 212 20.74 -25.26 -14.36
CA GLU A 212 19.33 -25.23 -14.80
C GLU A 212 18.84 -26.61 -15.26
N GLN A 213 19.69 -27.38 -15.94
CA GLN A 213 19.35 -28.72 -16.41
C GLN A 213 19.23 -29.74 -15.27
N ARG A 214 20.06 -29.63 -14.21
CA ARG A 214 20.12 -30.65 -13.15
C ARG A 214 19.34 -30.30 -11.89
N ARG A 215 18.97 -29.03 -11.67
CA ARG A 215 18.35 -28.57 -10.41
C ARG A 215 17.18 -27.61 -10.66
N THR A 216 16.11 -27.82 -9.90
CA THR A 216 14.94 -26.93 -9.87
C THR A 216 15.23 -25.56 -9.22
N ASN A 217 16.26 -25.48 -8.36
CA ASN A 217 16.60 -24.30 -7.56
C ASN A 217 17.85 -23.54 -8.07
N ALA A 218 18.11 -23.53 -9.38
CA ALA A 218 19.28 -22.88 -9.98
C ALA A 218 19.50 -21.44 -9.47
N ARG A 219 18.44 -20.64 -9.36
CA ARG A 219 18.51 -19.24 -8.88
C ARG A 219 19.01 -19.09 -7.45
N GLN A 220 18.71 -20.04 -6.57
CA GLN A 220 19.20 -20.00 -5.18
C GLN A 220 20.70 -20.31 -5.13
N HIS A 221 21.16 -21.25 -5.95
CA HIS A 221 22.59 -21.54 -6.08
C HIS A 221 23.36 -20.34 -6.62
N VAL A 222 22.87 -19.69 -7.67
CA VAL A 222 23.49 -18.47 -8.22
C VAL A 222 23.63 -17.38 -7.14
N ARG A 223 22.58 -17.15 -6.33
CA ARG A 223 22.63 -16.18 -5.22
C ARG A 223 23.73 -16.51 -4.22
N LYS A 224 23.82 -17.77 -3.80
CA LYS A 224 24.85 -18.24 -2.85
C LYS A 224 26.25 -18.13 -3.45
N ILE A 225 26.44 -18.48 -4.72
CA ILE A 225 27.75 -18.41 -5.39
C ILE A 225 28.22 -16.96 -5.54
N VAL A 226 27.32 -16.04 -5.91
CA VAL A 226 27.63 -14.61 -5.91
C VAL A 226 28.00 -14.13 -4.50
N ALA A 227 27.30 -14.57 -3.45
CA ALA A 227 27.69 -14.24 -2.07
C ALA A 227 29.07 -14.81 -1.69
N LEU A 228 29.40 -16.04 -2.12
CA LEU A 228 30.74 -16.62 -1.91
C LEU A 228 31.84 -15.82 -2.61
N SER A 229 31.56 -15.24 -3.78
CA SER A 229 32.52 -14.39 -4.49
C SER A 229 32.83 -13.08 -3.77
N GLU A 230 31.90 -12.57 -2.95
CA GLU A 230 32.14 -11.40 -2.10
C GLU A 230 33.06 -11.73 -0.91
N ILE A 231 33.17 -13.01 -0.52
CA ILE A 231 33.99 -13.47 0.61
C ILE A 231 35.37 -13.93 0.15
N TYR A 232 35.44 -14.81 -0.85
CA TYR A 232 36.67 -15.48 -1.29
C TYR A 232 37.32 -14.83 -2.52
N GLY A 233 36.67 -13.82 -3.11
CA GLY A 233 37.14 -13.13 -4.31
C GLY A 233 36.76 -13.85 -5.61
N ILE A 234 36.73 -13.08 -6.70
CA ILE A 234 36.20 -13.53 -8.01
C ILE A 234 37.05 -14.65 -8.61
N GLU A 235 38.38 -14.52 -8.57
CA GLU A 235 39.33 -15.47 -9.17
C GLU A 235 39.29 -16.87 -8.51
N ALA A 236 39.08 -16.93 -7.20
CA ALA A 236 38.99 -18.20 -6.48
C ALA A 236 37.69 -18.94 -6.84
N VAL A 237 36.58 -18.20 -6.91
CA VAL A 237 35.27 -18.75 -7.31
C VAL A 237 35.27 -19.15 -8.79
N GLY A 238 35.89 -18.36 -9.67
CA GLY A 238 36.06 -18.68 -11.08
C GLY A 238 36.76 -20.03 -11.29
N ARG A 239 37.87 -20.26 -10.57
CA ARG A 239 38.59 -21.55 -10.58
C ARG A 239 37.76 -22.70 -10.00
N ALA A 240 37.07 -22.48 -8.88
CA ALA A 240 36.19 -23.51 -8.31
C ALA A 240 35.01 -23.87 -9.24
N MET A 241 34.50 -22.91 -10.02
CA MET A 241 33.49 -23.18 -11.05
C MET A 241 34.05 -23.97 -12.23
N GLN A 242 35.29 -23.71 -12.64
CA GLN A 242 35.98 -24.51 -13.65
C GLN A 242 36.16 -25.97 -13.19
N ASP A 243 36.60 -26.18 -11.96
CA ASP A 243 36.69 -27.51 -11.33
C ASP A 243 35.30 -28.18 -11.32
N GLY A 244 34.26 -27.46 -10.91
CA GLY A 244 32.89 -27.96 -10.89
C GLY A 244 32.33 -28.33 -12.26
N LEU A 245 32.71 -27.64 -13.33
CA LEU A 245 32.37 -28.03 -14.70
C LEU A 245 33.07 -29.33 -15.10
N ALA A 246 34.36 -29.48 -14.81
CA ALA A 246 35.14 -30.67 -15.15
C ALA A 246 34.59 -31.92 -14.44
N PHE A 247 34.21 -31.80 -13.17
CA PHE A 247 33.61 -32.89 -12.39
C PHE A 247 32.09 -33.00 -12.53
N HIS A 248 31.47 -32.16 -13.36
CA HIS A 248 30.01 -32.06 -13.51
C HIS A 248 29.26 -31.92 -12.16
N ALA A 249 29.88 -31.25 -11.19
CA ALA A 249 29.37 -31.02 -9.85
C ALA A 249 28.72 -29.64 -9.75
N PHE A 250 27.42 -29.57 -10.06
CA PHE A 250 26.66 -28.32 -10.09
C PHE A 250 25.94 -28.08 -8.77
N SER A 251 26.61 -27.40 -7.83
CA SER A 251 26.04 -26.97 -6.55
C SER A 251 26.81 -25.79 -5.95
N CYS A 252 26.12 -24.94 -5.19
CA CYS A 252 26.79 -23.92 -4.38
C CYS A 252 27.60 -24.54 -3.22
N GLU A 253 27.14 -25.65 -2.67
CA GLU A 253 27.81 -26.35 -1.55
C GLU A 253 29.15 -26.93 -2.01
N TYR A 254 29.22 -27.41 -3.25
CA TYR A 254 30.46 -27.91 -3.84
C TYR A 254 31.50 -26.80 -4.00
N ILE A 255 31.08 -25.65 -4.53
CA ILE A 255 31.94 -24.47 -4.65
C ILE A 255 32.40 -24.02 -3.27
N ALA A 256 31.50 -23.93 -2.28
CA ALA A 256 31.86 -23.59 -0.91
C ALA A 256 32.92 -24.54 -0.33
N ASN A 257 32.75 -25.85 -0.51
CA ASN A 257 33.70 -26.85 -0.01
C ASN A 257 35.08 -26.73 -0.67
N ILE A 258 35.16 -26.49 -1.99
CA ILE A 258 36.44 -26.25 -2.66
C ILE A 258 37.12 -25.00 -2.10
N LEU A 259 36.36 -23.92 -1.92
CA LEU A 259 36.89 -22.67 -1.42
C LEU A 259 37.38 -22.81 0.02
N GLU A 260 36.61 -23.47 0.88
CA GLU A 260 37.02 -23.77 2.26
C GLU A 260 38.25 -24.67 2.32
N MET A 261 38.32 -25.71 1.49
CA MET A 261 39.47 -26.59 1.41
C MET A 261 40.73 -25.85 0.97
N LYS A 262 40.62 -24.95 -0.01
CA LYS A 262 41.75 -24.15 -0.52
C LYS A 262 42.11 -22.98 0.41
N ALA A 263 41.17 -22.50 1.22
CA ALA A 263 41.40 -21.47 2.23
C ALA A 263 41.99 -22.01 3.54
N ARG A 264 41.88 -23.32 3.79
CA ARG A 264 42.65 -23.98 4.85
C ARG A 264 44.12 -23.98 4.43
N ASP A 265 44.92 -23.15 5.10
CA ASP A 265 46.37 -23.31 5.10
C ASP A 265 46.67 -24.72 5.61
N LEU A 266 47.00 -25.62 4.70
CA LEU A 266 47.62 -26.89 5.07
C LEU A 266 48.94 -26.53 5.77
N PRO A 267 49.27 -27.14 6.93
CA PRO A 267 50.60 -26.97 7.49
C PRO A 267 51.60 -27.33 6.39
N GLU A 268 52.64 -26.50 6.21
CA GLU A 268 53.66 -26.74 5.19
C GLU A 268 54.03 -28.23 5.24
N PRO A 269 54.01 -28.96 4.10
CA PRO A 269 54.36 -30.36 4.10
C PRO A 269 55.77 -30.46 4.68
N GLY A 270 55.86 -30.93 5.93
CA GLY A 270 57.12 -31.09 6.62
C GLY A 270 58.03 -31.91 5.73
N ALA A 271 59.33 -31.59 5.73
CA ALA A 271 60.33 -32.28 4.93
C ALA A 271 60.06 -33.79 4.99
N LEU A 272 59.88 -34.41 3.82
CA LEU A 272 59.53 -35.82 3.72
C LEU A 272 60.72 -36.62 4.25
N HIS A 273 60.71 -36.91 5.56
CA HIS A 273 61.78 -37.64 6.23
C HIS A 273 61.71 -39.09 5.76
N LEU A 274 62.54 -39.42 4.77
CA LEU A 274 62.79 -40.79 4.34
C LEU A 274 63.62 -41.49 5.41
N ILE A 275 62.93 -42.06 6.40
CA ILE A 275 63.52 -42.83 7.49
C ILE A 275 64.19 -44.08 6.90
N ARG A 276 65.49 -44.28 7.13
CA ARG A 276 66.13 -45.56 6.78
C ARG A 276 65.80 -46.56 7.88
N HIS A 277 65.74 -47.87 7.56
CA HIS A 277 65.32 -48.91 8.52
C HIS A 277 66.10 -48.91 9.86
N GLN A 278 67.31 -48.34 9.88
CA GLN A 278 68.15 -48.21 11.07
C GLN A 278 67.64 -47.12 12.04
N ASP A 279 66.99 -46.08 11.49
CA ASP A 279 66.48 -44.94 12.23
C ASP A 279 65.08 -45.21 12.84
N LEU A 280 64.51 -46.40 12.61
CA LEU A 280 63.20 -46.80 13.12
C LEU A 280 63.21 -47.14 14.62
N LEU A 281 64.39 -47.48 15.15
CA LEU A 281 64.56 -47.95 16.53
C LEU A 281 64.58 -46.81 17.57
N ASP A 282 64.83 -45.58 17.12
CA ASP A 282 64.94 -44.38 17.98
C ASP A 282 63.69 -43.47 17.89
N ILE A 283 62.60 -43.96 17.29
CA ILE A 283 61.35 -43.17 17.16
C ILE A 283 60.53 -43.31 18.44
N GLU A 284 60.56 -42.29 19.29
CA GLU A 284 59.59 -42.14 20.38
C GLU A 284 58.26 -41.63 19.82
N LEU A 285 57.32 -42.55 19.57
CA LEU A 285 55.94 -42.21 19.23
C LEU A 285 55.22 -41.74 20.50
N ALA A 286 54.72 -40.50 20.48
CA ALA A 286 53.83 -40.02 21.54
C ALA A 286 52.61 -40.96 21.64
N GLN A 287 52.32 -41.44 22.86
CA GLN A 287 51.21 -42.36 23.07
C GLN A 287 49.90 -41.73 22.59
N PRO A 288 49.10 -42.42 21.74
CA PRO A 288 47.84 -41.89 21.27
C PRO A 288 46.92 -41.61 22.45
N ASP A 289 46.28 -40.44 22.47
CA ASP A 289 45.30 -40.12 23.49
C ASP A 289 44.04 -41.00 23.31
N LEU A 290 43.92 -42.03 24.16
CA LEU A 290 42.84 -43.02 24.14
C LEU A 290 41.56 -42.52 24.83
N SER A 291 41.53 -41.30 25.36
CA SER A 291 40.35 -40.71 26.01
C SER A 291 39.12 -40.60 25.08
N ARG A 292 39.34 -40.59 23.75
CA ARG A 292 38.28 -40.62 22.73
C ARG A 292 37.48 -41.93 22.66
N TYR A 293 37.96 -43.00 23.29
CA TYR A 293 37.32 -44.32 23.30
C TYR A 293 36.84 -44.76 24.71
N GLY A 294 36.71 -43.81 25.64
CA GLY A 294 36.11 -44.07 26.95
C GLY A 294 34.66 -44.58 26.82
N PRO A 295 34.18 -45.45 27.72
CA PRO A 295 32.88 -46.12 27.58
C PRO A 295 31.74 -45.09 27.55
N GLU A 296 30.86 -45.21 26.56
CA GLU A 296 29.62 -44.44 26.47
C GLU A 296 28.87 -44.52 27.80
N GLN A 297 28.55 -43.36 28.37
CA GLN A 297 27.70 -43.26 29.56
C GLN A 297 26.36 -43.92 29.26
N SER A 298 26.14 -45.09 29.87
CA SER A 298 24.86 -45.76 29.94
C SER A 298 23.78 -44.77 30.37
N HIS A 299 22.89 -44.40 29.45
CA HIS A 299 21.64 -43.72 29.76
C HIS A 299 20.81 -44.66 30.65
N ASP A 300 20.85 -44.43 31.96
CA ASP A 300 19.88 -45.04 32.86
C ASP A 300 18.66 -44.11 32.95
N LYS A 301 17.52 -44.66 32.53
CA LYS A 301 16.20 -44.03 32.59
C LYS A 301 15.65 -44.27 33.99
N SER A 302 15.22 -43.22 34.67
CA SER A 302 14.18 -43.28 35.70
C SER A 302 13.38 -42.00 35.69
#